data_AF-A0A212CRT4-F1
#
_entry.id   AF-A0A212CRT4-F1
#
_cell.length_a   1.000
_cell.length_b   1.000
_cell.length_c   1.000
_cell.angle_alpha   90.00
_cell.angle_beta   90.00
_cell.angle_gamma   90.00
#
_symmetry.space_group_name_H-M   'P 1'
#
loop_
_entity.id
_entity.type
_entity.pdbx_description
1 polymer ?
#
loop_
_entity_poly.entity_id
_entity_poly.type
_entity_poly.pdbx_seq_one_letter_code
_entity_poly.pdbx_strand_id
1 'polypeptide(L)'
;MEGYLFKRASNAFKTWNRRWFSIQNSQLVYQKKLKDVLTVVVDDLRLCSVKPCEDVERRFCFEVVSPTKSCMLQADSEKLRQAWVQAVQASIASAYRESPDSCYSERLDRTASPSTSSIDSATDSRERSVKGESVLQRVQNVAGNSQCGDCGQPDPRWASINLGVLLCIECSGIHRSLGVHCSKVRSLTLDSWEPELLKLMCELGNSTVNRIYEAQCEGPGSKKPTASSPRQDKEAWIKDKYVEKKFVRRPPSAPAREAPQRWRVQKCQRHHSSPRAPAPRRSKVRMEPVLPSVAALCSGGRGPAGAPQLTGLGRG
;
A
#
# COMPACT_ATOMS: atom_id res chain seq x y z
N MET A 1 -23.65 3.50 4.79
CA MET A 1 -23.38 3.98 6.17
C MET A 1 -22.08 4.78 6.16
N GLU A 2 -21.99 5.83 6.97
CA GLU A 2 -20.79 6.66 7.10
C GLU A 2 -20.66 7.27 8.50
N GLY A 3 -19.47 7.77 8.84
CA GLY A 3 -19.19 8.41 10.12
C GLY A 3 -17.72 8.26 10.55
N TYR A 4 -17.38 8.84 11.70
CA TYR A 4 -16.03 8.73 12.26
C TYR A 4 -15.78 7.36 12.92
N LEU A 5 -14.60 6.79 12.66
CA LEU A 5 -14.04 5.65 13.38
C LEU A 5 -12.55 5.89 13.64
N PHE A 6 -12.00 5.22 14.66
CA PHE A 6 -10.56 5.15 14.88
C PHE A 6 -10.00 3.88 14.25
N LYS A 7 -9.06 4.04 13.31
CA LYS A 7 -8.31 2.93 12.71
C LYS A 7 -7.03 2.66 13.49
N ARG A 8 -6.78 1.41 13.87
CA ARG A 8 -5.47 0.97 14.36
C ARG A 8 -4.46 0.95 13.21
N ALA A 9 -3.28 1.51 13.45
CA ALA A 9 -2.16 1.45 12.53
C ALA A 9 -1.44 0.09 12.63
N SER A 10 -0.94 -0.39 11.50
CA SER A 10 -0.30 -1.72 11.37
C SER A 10 1.22 -1.68 11.60
N ASN A 11 1.75 -0.55 12.06
CA ASN A 11 3.16 -0.37 12.41
C ASN A 11 3.43 -0.82 13.86
N ALA A 12 4.72 -0.97 14.22
CA ALA A 12 5.16 -1.44 15.53
C ALA A 12 4.57 -0.64 16.72
N PHE A 13 4.28 0.64 16.50
CA PHE A 13 3.55 1.48 17.45
C PHE A 13 2.05 1.41 17.12
N LYS A 14 1.27 0.64 17.88
CA LYS A 14 -0.20 0.40 17.75
C LYS A 14 -1.06 1.68 17.90
N THR A 15 -0.82 2.69 17.08
CA THR A 15 -1.43 4.02 17.17
C THR A 15 -2.81 4.02 16.53
N TRP A 16 -3.73 4.79 17.12
CA TRP A 16 -5.13 4.86 16.68
C TRP A 16 -5.42 6.21 16.04
N ASN A 17 -6.01 6.17 14.84
CA ASN A 17 -6.17 7.32 13.97
C ASN A 17 -7.65 7.54 13.64
N ARG A 18 -8.25 8.63 14.13
CA ARG A 18 -9.61 9.03 13.75
C ARG A 18 -9.66 9.39 12.27
N ARG A 19 -10.57 8.80 11.50
CA ARG A 19 -10.84 9.09 10.07
C ARG A 19 -12.34 9.04 9.82
N TRP A 20 -12.81 9.71 8.77
CA TRP A 20 -14.19 9.56 8.31
C TRP A 20 -14.26 8.33 7.41
N PHE A 21 -15.09 7.36 7.77
CA PHE A 21 -15.31 6.14 7.00
C PHE A 21 -16.65 6.21 6.28
N SER A 22 -16.73 5.56 5.13
CA SER A 22 -18.00 5.23 4.48
C SER A 22 -17.96 3.83 3.85
N ILE A 23 -19.13 3.22 3.75
CA ILE A 23 -19.37 2.00 2.98
C ILE A 23 -20.12 2.42 1.72
N GLN A 24 -19.51 2.20 0.55
CA GLN A 24 -20.01 2.62 -0.76
C GLN A 24 -19.61 1.55 -1.79
N ASN A 25 -20.51 1.20 -2.71
CA ASN A 25 -20.24 0.26 -3.83
C ASN A 25 -19.55 -1.06 -3.40
N SER A 26 -19.98 -1.65 -2.28
CA SER A 26 -19.38 -2.87 -1.72
C SER A 26 -17.91 -2.72 -1.31
N GLN A 27 -17.45 -1.50 -1.03
CA GLN A 27 -16.11 -1.17 -0.52
C GLN A 27 -16.19 -0.47 0.83
N LEU A 28 -15.13 -0.63 1.63
CA LEU A 28 -14.89 0.17 2.84
C LEU A 28 -13.78 1.18 2.57
N VAL A 29 -14.10 2.47 2.69
CA VAL A 29 -13.21 3.57 2.32
C VAL A 29 -13.10 4.57 3.48
N TYR A 30 -11.99 5.34 3.55
CA TYR A 30 -11.88 6.48 4.47
C TYR A 30 -11.35 7.76 3.80
N GLN A 31 -11.69 8.90 4.40
CA GLN A 31 -11.10 10.21 4.13
C GLN A 31 -10.29 10.72 5.33
N LYS A 32 -9.22 11.49 5.06
CA LYS A 32 -8.39 12.11 6.10
C LYS A 32 -8.79 13.57 6.37
N LYS A 33 -9.32 14.27 5.37
CA LYS A 33 -10.00 15.57 5.43
C LYS A 33 -11.22 15.55 4.51
N LEU A 34 -12.20 16.44 4.73
CA LEU A 34 -13.22 16.71 3.71
C LEU A 34 -12.51 17.13 2.41
N LYS A 35 -12.95 16.57 1.27
CA LYS A 35 -12.38 16.72 -0.08
C LYS A 35 -11.05 15.97 -0.36
N ASP A 36 -10.51 15.18 0.58
CA ASP A 36 -9.42 14.25 0.24
C ASP A 36 -9.92 13.08 -0.61
N VAL A 37 -9.06 12.54 -1.48
CA VAL A 37 -9.33 11.31 -2.26
C VAL A 37 -9.63 10.14 -1.31
N LEU A 38 -10.71 9.41 -1.60
CA LEU A 38 -11.13 8.21 -0.85
C LEU A 38 -10.00 7.17 -0.84
N THR A 39 -9.50 6.83 0.34
CA THR A 39 -8.55 5.73 0.52
C THR A 39 -9.32 4.44 0.73
N VAL A 40 -9.19 3.50 -0.21
CA VAL A 40 -9.81 2.18 -0.11
C VAL A 40 -9.07 1.34 0.95
N VAL A 41 -9.83 0.89 1.95
CA VAL A 41 -9.35 -0.02 3.01
C VAL A 41 -9.59 -1.47 2.60
N VAL A 42 -10.75 -1.70 1.99
CA VAL A 42 -11.22 -2.99 1.48
C VAL A 42 -11.82 -2.77 0.10
N ASP A 43 -11.22 -3.40 -0.90
CA ASP A 43 -11.59 -3.27 -2.32
C ASP A 43 -12.82 -4.10 -2.71
N ASP A 44 -13.15 -5.15 -1.96
CA ASP A 44 -14.36 -5.96 -2.12
C ASP A 44 -14.81 -6.53 -0.75
N LEU A 45 -15.95 -6.05 -0.25
CA LEU A 45 -16.54 -6.54 0.99
C LEU A 45 -17.05 -7.98 0.88
N ARG A 46 -17.39 -8.51 -0.31
CA ARG A 46 -17.83 -9.92 -0.47
C ARG A 46 -16.84 -10.92 0.08
N LEU A 47 -15.55 -10.60 -0.01
CA LEU A 47 -14.46 -11.47 0.43
C LEU A 47 -14.14 -11.30 1.92
N CYS A 48 -14.90 -10.49 2.66
CA CYS A 48 -14.58 -10.07 4.02
C CYS A 48 -15.49 -10.70 5.07
N SER A 49 -14.93 -10.89 6.26
CA SER A 49 -15.67 -11.15 7.49
C SER A 49 -15.51 -9.98 8.45
N VAL A 50 -16.53 -9.73 9.27
CA VAL A 50 -16.45 -8.76 10.37
C VAL A 50 -16.66 -9.48 11.70
N LYS A 51 -15.76 -9.23 12.65
CA LYS A 51 -15.74 -9.87 13.96
C LYS A 51 -15.77 -8.81 15.06
N PRO A 52 -16.68 -8.91 16.05
CA PRO A 52 -16.50 -8.23 17.33
C PRO A 52 -15.13 -8.57 17.91
N CYS A 53 -14.45 -7.58 18.50
CA CYS A 53 -13.15 -7.81 19.12
C CYS A 53 -13.20 -7.25 20.55
N GLU A 54 -13.45 -8.14 21.51
CA GLU A 54 -13.61 -7.79 22.93
C GLU A 54 -12.27 -7.77 23.68
N ASP A 55 -11.24 -8.39 23.09
CA ASP A 55 -9.95 -8.73 23.71
C ASP A 55 -8.82 -7.76 23.29
N VAL A 56 -9.14 -6.46 23.23
CA VAL A 56 -8.21 -5.39 22.81
C VAL A 56 -8.15 -4.32 23.89
N GLU A 57 -7.00 -3.65 23.99
CA GLU A 57 -6.65 -2.49 24.82
C GLU A 57 -7.67 -1.32 24.84
N ARG A 58 -8.79 -1.37 24.09
CA ARG A 58 -9.83 -0.34 23.98
C ARG A 58 -11.23 -0.93 23.80
N ARG A 59 -12.23 -0.27 24.41
CA ARG A 59 -13.65 -0.60 24.28
C ARG A 59 -14.20 -0.27 22.89
N PHE A 60 -15.25 -0.99 22.50
CA PHE A 60 -16.03 -0.80 21.26
C PHE A 60 -15.26 -1.10 19.96
N CYS A 61 -14.33 -2.06 20.00
CA CYS A 61 -13.55 -2.48 18.84
C CYS A 61 -14.25 -3.57 18.01
N PHE A 62 -13.96 -3.55 16.71
CA PHE A 62 -14.32 -4.61 15.76
C PHE A 62 -13.24 -4.72 14.68
N GLU A 63 -13.14 -5.90 14.08
CA GLU A 63 -12.15 -6.22 13.07
C GLU A 63 -12.85 -6.55 11.75
N VAL A 64 -12.40 -5.93 10.66
CA VAL A 64 -12.80 -6.29 9.30
C VAL A 64 -11.63 -7.02 8.65
N VAL A 65 -11.80 -8.31 8.41
CA VAL A 65 -10.78 -9.22 7.87
C VAL A 65 -11.12 -9.54 6.42
N SER A 66 -10.27 -9.10 5.49
CA SER A 66 -10.23 -9.55 4.10
C SER A 66 -9.12 -10.60 3.90
N PRO A 67 -9.05 -11.28 2.75
CA PRO A 67 -8.02 -12.30 2.50
C PRO A 67 -6.59 -11.74 2.45
N THR A 68 -6.45 -10.42 2.25
CA THR A 68 -5.15 -9.74 2.07
C THR A 68 -4.82 -8.72 3.17
N LYS A 69 -5.82 -8.27 3.93
CA LYS A 69 -5.66 -7.25 4.98
C LYS A 69 -6.64 -7.50 6.13
N SER A 70 -6.15 -7.38 7.37
CA SER A 70 -7.04 -7.12 8.51
C SER A 70 -7.00 -5.65 8.90
N CYS A 71 -8.17 -5.09 9.21
CA CYS A 71 -8.35 -3.72 9.67
C CYS A 71 -9.13 -3.69 10.98
N MET A 72 -8.45 -3.33 12.07
CA MET A 72 -9.06 -3.13 13.38
C MET A 72 -9.55 -1.67 13.53
N LEU A 73 -10.83 -1.54 13.88
CA LEU A 73 -11.59 -0.30 13.97
C LEU A 73 -12.22 -0.17 15.37
N GLN A 74 -12.38 1.07 15.82
CA GLN A 74 -13.04 1.40 17.09
C GLN A 74 -14.09 2.48 16.84
N ALA A 75 -15.29 2.28 17.39
CA ALA A 75 -16.39 3.24 17.38
C ALA A 75 -16.48 4.05 18.69
N ASP A 76 -17.14 5.21 18.63
CA ASP A 76 -17.30 6.10 19.79
C ASP A 76 -18.33 5.57 20.82
N SER A 77 -19.12 4.54 20.49
CA SER A 77 -20.04 3.85 21.41
C SER A 77 -20.37 2.43 20.97
N GLU A 78 -20.88 1.61 21.89
CA GLU A 78 -21.35 0.24 21.60
C GLU A 78 -22.48 0.22 20.56
N LYS A 79 -23.44 1.16 20.64
CA LYS A 79 -24.51 1.31 19.65
C LYS A 79 -23.95 1.59 18.25
N LEU A 80 -22.94 2.44 18.14
CA LEU A 80 -22.26 2.69 16.87
C LEU A 80 -21.47 1.47 16.40
N ARG A 81 -20.77 0.75 17.28
CA ARG A 81 -20.07 -0.50 16.95
C ARG A 81 -21.02 -1.52 16.32
N GLN A 82 -22.16 -1.76 16.97
CA GLN A 82 -23.19 -2.69 16.48
C GLN A 82 -23.73 -2.26 15.11
N ALA A 83 -24.09 -0.98 14.95
CA ALA A 83 -24.56 -0.44 13.67
C ALA A 83 -23.51 -0.60 12.54
N TRP A 84 -22.22 -0.34 12.83
CA TRP A 84 -21.13 -0.54 11.87
C TRP A 84 -20.93 -2.01 11.50
N VAL A 85 -20.94 -2.92 12.48
CA VAL A 85 -20.85 -4.37 12.22
C VAL A 85 -22.02 -4.84 11.35
N GLN A 86 -23.25 -4.44 11.68
CA GLN A 86 -24.45 -4.75 10.90
C GLN A 86 -24.40 -4.17 9.48
N ALA A 87 -23.94 -2.92 9.30
CA ALA A 87 -23.82 -2.31 7.99
C ALA A 87 -22.75 -2.99 7.11
N VAL A 88 -21.64 -3.45 7.71
CA VAL A 88 -20.65 -4.27 7.01
C VAL A 88 -21.26 -5.62 6.61
N GLN A 89 -21.94 -6.32 7.52
CA GLN A 89 -22.65 -7.59 7.23
C GLN A 89 -23.71 -7.44 6.13
N ALA A 90 -24.52 -6.38 6.18
CA ALA A 90 -25.52 -6.09 5.17
C ALA A 90 -24.89 -5.77 3.80
N SER A 91 -23.76 -5.06 3.78
CA SER A 91 -23.03 -4.80 2.55
C SER A 91 -22.38 -6.05 1.98
N ILE A 92 -21.84 -6.95 2.81
CA ILE A 92 -21.35 -8.27 2.40
C ILE A 92 -22.49 -9.05 1.73
N ALA A 93 -23.64 -9.16 2.41
CA ALA A 93 -24.80 -9.92 1.94
C ALA A 93 -25.44 -9.35 0.66
N SER A 94 -25.54 -8.03 0.53
CA SER A 94 -26.02 -7.40 -0.72
C SER A 94 -25.04 -7.59 -1.87
N ALA A 95 -23.74 -7.48 -1.61
CA ALA A 95 -22.73 -7.67 -2.65
C ALA A 95 -22.70 -9.13 -3.17
N TYR A 96 -22.99 -10.13 -2.33
CA TYR A 96 -23.17 -11.51 -2.80
C TYR A 96 -24.40 -11.70 -3.72
N ARG A 97 -25.44 -10.86 -3.59
CA ARG A 97 -26.59 -10.86 -4.51
C ARG A 97 -26.27 -10.17 -5.84
N GLU A 98 -25.36 -9.21 -5.82
CA GLU A 98 -24.79 -8.57 -7.01
C GLU A 98 -23.70 -9.45 -7.66
N SER A 99 -24.15 -10.52 -8.33
CA SER A 99 -23.29 -11.29 -9.25
C SER A 99 -22.80 -10.40 -10.40
N PRO A 100 -21.53 -10.52 -10.85
CA PRO A 100 -21.04 -9.82 -12.04
C PRO A 100 -21.88 -10.06 -13.30
N ASP A 101 -22.59 -11.19 -13.39
CA ASP A 101 -23.43 -11.53 -14.55
C ASP A 101 -24.77 -10.78 -14.57
N SER A 102 -25.20 -10.19 -13.44
CA SER A 102 -26.51 -9.51 -13.38
C SER A 102 -26.55 -8.18 -14.15
N CYS A 103 -25.43 -7.72 -14.71
CA CYS A 103 -25.42 -6.52 -15.57
C CYS A 103 -25.79 -6.78 -17.03
N TYR A 104 -25.99 -8.04 -17.46
CA TYR A 104 -26.40 -8.35 -18.84
C TYR A 104 -27.91 -8.57 -19.03
N SER A 105 -28.65 -8.90 -17.97
CA SER A 105 -30.04 -9.41 -18.05
C SER A 105 -31.14 -8.46 -17.52
N GLU A 106 -30.91 -7.15 -17.47
CA GLU A 106 -31.92 -6.19 -16.96
C GLU A 106 -32.04 -4.89 -17.79
N ARG A 107 -31.84 -5.00 -19.11
CA ARG A 107 -32.09 -3.90 -20.08
C ARG A 107 -32.82 -4.29 -21.38
N LEU A 108 -33.36 -5.52 -21.48
CA LEU A 108 -34.10 -5.95 -22.68
C LEU A 108 -35.61 -6.14 -22.49
N ASP A 109 -36.11 -6.28 -21.26
CA ASP A 109 -37.56 -6.36 -20.98
C ASP A 109 -38.09 -5.12 -20.25
N ARG A 110 -38.18 -3.99 -20.96
CA ARG A 110 -39.06 -2.87 -20.55
C ARG A 110 -39.53 -1.93 -21.67
N THR A 111 -39.67 -2.43 -22.90
CA THR A 111 -40.28 -1.71 -24.02
C THR A 111 -41.56 -2.37 -24.50
N ALA A 112 -42.62 -2.23 -23.69
CA ALA A 112 -44.01 -2.28 -24.14
C ALA A 112 -44.78 -1.15 -23.41
N SER A 113 -45.17 -0.13 -24.17
CA SER A 113 -45.74 1.17 -23.73
C SER A 113 -47.26 1.06 -23.41
N PRO A 114 -48.05 2.15 -23.18
CA PRO A 114 -47.71 3.58 -23.03
C PRO A 114 -48.46 4.35 -21.89
N SER A 115 -48.26 5.69 -21.85
CA SER A 115 -49.11 6.72 -21.21
C SER A 115 -48.85 7.01 -19.70
N THR A 116 -48.89 8.26 -19.17
CA THR A 116 -49.29 9.59 -19.70
C THR A 116 -48.35 10.74 -19.26
N SER A 117 -48.39 11.85 -20.02
CA SER A 117 -48.33 13.27 -19.56
C SER A 117 -47.11 13.88 -18.82
N SER A 118 -46.41 14.78 -19.54
CA SER A 118 -46.23 16.21 -19.20
C SER A 118 -44.87 16.80 -18.69
N ILE A 119 -44.35 17.68 -19.57
CA ILE A 119 -43.61 18.95 -19.40
C ILE A 119 -42.14 19.03 -18.94
N ASP A 120 -41.50 20.06 -19.50
CA ASP A 120 -40.09 20.46 -19.51
C ASP A 120 -39.37 20.66 -18.17
N SER A 121 -38.07 20.34 -18.16
CA SER A 121 -37.04 21.40 -18.15
C SER A 121 -35.67 20.87 -18.58
N ALA A 122 -34.90 21.72 -19.25
CA ALA A 122 -33.64 21.36 -19.89
C ALA A 122 -32.42 21.43 -18.96
N THR A 123 -31.30 20.87 -19.45
CA THR A 123 -29.92 21.06 -18.98
C THR A 123 -29.60 20.72 -17.52
N ASP A 124 -28.95 19.57 -17.32
CA ASP A 124 -27.63 19.61 -16.69
C ASP A 124 -26.60 18.85 -17.54
N SER A 125 -25.36 19.36 -17.55
CA SER A 125 -24.27 18.86 -18.36
C SER A 125 -23.17 18.23 -17.51
N ARG A 126 -22.99 16.92 -17.70
CA ARG A 126 -21.72 16.19 -17.47
C ARG A 126 -21.27 16.00 -16.02
N GLU A 127 -22.02 15.24 -15.24
CA GLU A 127 -21.41 14.44 -14.16
C GLU A 127 -20.99 13.07 -14.68
N ARG A 128 -19.88 13.03 -15.43
CA ARG A 128 -19.19 11.77 -15.77
C ARG A 128 -18.53 11.22 -14.51
N SER A 129 -19.32 10.53 -13.69
CA SER A 129 -18.91 9.91 -12.42
C SER A 129 -17.56 9.23 -12.57
N VAL A 130 -16.54 9.77 -11.88
CA VAL A 130 -15.16 9.30 -11.97
C VAL A 130 -15.05 7.99 -11.20
N LYS A 131 -15.44 6.89 -11.85
CA LYS A 131 -15.02 5.54 -11.43
C LYS A 131 -13.50 5.58 -11.26
N GLY A 132 -13.03 5.29 -10.05
CA GLY A 132 -11.61 5.18 -9.77
C GLY A 132 -10.98 4.18 -10.73
N GLU A 133 -10.00 4.62 -11.52
CA GLU A 133 -9.39 3.76 -12.54
C GLU A 133 -8.72 2.55 -11.88
N SER A 134 -9.05 1.36 -12.36
CA SER A 134 -8.45 0.12 -11.87
C SER A 134 -6.93 0.09 -12.10
N VAL A 135 -6.20 -0.73 -11.34
CA VAL A 135 -4.76 -0.99 -11.55
C VAL A 135 -4.48 -1.33 -13.02
N LEU A 136 -5.30 -2.23 -13.58
CA LEU A 136 -5.26 -2.62 -14.98
C LEU A 136 -5.34 -1.40 -15.91
N GLN A 137 -6.41 -0.60 -15.80
CA GLN A 137 -6.64 0.58 -16.64
C GLN A 137 -5.49 1.60 -16.54
N ARG A 138 -5.05 1.90 -15.31
CA ARG A 138 -3.96 2.86 -15.05
C ARG A 138 -2.62 2.47 -15.66
N VAL A 139 -2.30 1.17 -15.67
CA VAL A 139 -1.03 0.67 -16.25
C VAL A 139 -1.15 0.45 -17.75
N GLN A 140 -2.32 0.06 -18.26
CA GLN A 140 -2.54 -0.13 -19.71
C GLN A 140 -2.55 1.18 -20.50
N ASN A 141 -3.00 2.29 -19.89
CA ASN A 141 -2.99 3.62 -20.50
C ASN A 141 -1.57 4.20 -20.73
N VAL A 142 -0.52 3.55 -20.23
CA VAL A 142 0.89 3.95 -20.43
C VAL A 142 1.35 3.58 -21.84
N ALA A 143 2.24 4.38 -22.43
CA ALA A 143 2.75 4.18 -23.78
C ALA A 143 3.32 2.75 -24.01
N GLY A 144 2.73 2.05 -24.99
CA GLY A 144 3.12 0.69 -25.40
C GLY A 144 2.52 -0.44 -24.55
N ASN A 145 1.83 -0.14 -23.44
CA ASN A 145 1.27 -1.17 -22.56
C ASN A 145 -0.04 -1.81 -23.07
N SER A 146 -0.59 -1.33 -24.18
CA SER A 146 -1.71 -1.98 -24.89
C SER A 146 -1.33 -3.31 -25.57
N GLN A 147 -0.04 -3.61 -25.69
CA GLN A 147 0.51 -4.83 -26.29
C GLN A 147 1.61 -5.42 -25.40
N CYS A 148 1.81 -6.73 -25.47
CA CYS A 148 2.88 -7.45 -24.77
C CYS A 148 4.25 -6.92 -25.18
N GLY A 149 5.10 -6.62 -24.20
CA GLY A 149 6.41 -6.03 -24.39
C GLY A 149 7.35 -6.86 -25.29
N ASP A 150 7.15 -8.17 -25.36
CA ASP A 150 8.06 -9.10 -26.05
C ASP A 150 7.52 -9.67 -27.36
N CYS A 151 6.22 -10.00 -27.43
CA CYS A 151 5.61 -10.63 -28.61
C CYS A 151 4.51 -9.79 -29.30
N GLY A 152 4.20 -8.60 -28.78
CA GLY A 152 3.15 -7.74 -29.35
C GLY A 152 1.71 -8.24 -29.19
N GLN A 153 1.46 -9.38 -28.54
CA GLN A 153 0.09 -9.87 -28.25
C GLN A 153 -0.72 -8.77 -27.53
N PRO A 154 -1.91 -8.40 -28.03
CA PRO A 154 -2.69 -7.33 -27.45
C PRO A 154 -3.16 -7.65 -26.03
N ASP A 155 -3.52 -6.58 -25.31
CA ASP A 155 -4.25 -6.63 -24.05
C ASP A 155 -3.56 -7.44 -22.91
N PRO A 156 -2.27 -7.21 -22.62
CA PRO A 156 -1.54 -7.95 -21.60
C PRO A 156 -2.14 -7.76 -20.18
N ARG A 157 -2.17 -8.84 -19.39
CA ARG A 157 -2.69 -8.88 -17.99
C ARG A 157 -1.62 -9.18 -16.94
N TRP A 158 -0.36 -9.35 -17.33
CA TRP A 158 0.76 -9.61 -16.42
C TRP A 158 1.82 -8.53 -16.57
N ALA A 159 2.67 -8.39 -15.57
CA ALA A 159 3.73 -7.39 -15.50
C ALA A 159 5.01 -8.00 -14.93
N SER A 160 6.17 -7.53 -15.37
CA SER A 160 7.44 -7.74 -14.66
C SER A 160 7.79 -6.46 -13.88
N ILE A 161 7.51 -6.46 -12.57
CA ILE A 161 7.50 -5.23 -11.76
C ILE A 161 8.88 -4.62 -11.55
N ASN A 162 9.96 -5.40 -11.69
CA ASN A 162 11.34 -4.89 -11.61
C ASN A 162 11.87 -4.40 -12.96
N LEU A 163 11.19 -4.71 -14.06
CA LEU A 163 11.56 -4.28 -15.41
C LEU A 163 10.67 -3.15 -15.93
N GLY A 164 9.44 -3.02 -15.42
CA GLY A 164 8.49 -1.98 -15.84
C GLY A 164 7.68 -2.33 -17.09
N VAL A 165 7.59 -3.62 -17.46
CA VAL A 165 6.93 -4.11 -18.69
C VAL A 165 5.63 -4.87 -18.43
N LEU A 166 4.68 -4.76 -19.35
CA LEU A 166 3.49 -5.62 -19.44
C LEU A 166 3.67 -6.78 -20.42
N LEU A 167 3.17 -7.95 -20.03
CA LEU A 167 3.36 -9.25 -20.66
C LEU A 167 2.01 -9.98 -20.85
N CYS A 168 1.89 -10.73 -21.93
CA CYS A 168 0.81 -11.71 -22.08
C CYS A 168 1.03 -12.95 -21.19
N ILE A 169 0.04 -13.84 -21.12
CA ILE A 169 0.10 -15.04 -20.25
C ILE A 169 1.35 -15.89 -20.51
N GLU A 170 1.63 -16.16 -21.78
CA GLU A 170 2.71 -17.04 -22.21
C GLU A 170 4.09 -16.43 -21.94
N CYS A 171 4.30 -15.17 -22.34
CA CYS A 171 5.56 -14.46 -22.07
C CYS A 171 5.77 -14.29 -20.55
N SER A 172 4.71 -14.08 -19.77
CA SER A 172 4.80 -14.08 -18.30
C SER A 172 5.25 -15.44 -17.73
N GLY A 173 4.86 -16.56 -18.35
CA GLY A 173 5.32 -17.90 -18.00
C GLY A 173 6.80 -18.11 -18.28
N ILE A 174 7.29 -17.65 -19.43
CA ILE A 174 8.72 -17.65 -19.77
C ILE A 174 9.51 -16.75 -18.80
N HIS A 175 9.01 -15.56 -18.49
CA HIS A 175 9.65 -14.67 -17.50
C HIS A 175 9.78 -15.30 -16.10
N ARG A 176 8.90 -16.24 -15.72
CA ARG A 176 9.03 -17.00 -14.46
C ARG A 176 10.19 -18.01 -14.51
N SER A 177 10.45 -18.63 -15.66
CA SER A 177 11.55 -19.61 -15.80
C SER A 177 12.94 -18.97 -15.78
N LEU A 178 13.06 -17.67 -16.07
CA LEU A 178 14.31 -16.92 -15.88
C LEU A 178 14.71 -16.74 -14.40
N GLY A 179 13.74 -16.86 -13.48
CA GLY A 179 13.96 -16.66 -12.05
C GLY A 179 13.94 -15.19 -11.58
N VAL A 180 13.79 -15.03 -10.26
CA VAL A 180 13.47 -13.75 -9.59
C VAL A 180 14.57 -12.68 -9.63
N HIS A 181 15.78 -13.06 -10.03
CA HIS A 181 16.92 -12.15 -10.22
C HIS A 181 16.83 -11.41 -11.57
N CYS A 182 16.25 -12.04 -12.60
CA CYS A 182 15.95 -11.42 -13.88
C CYS A 182 14.57 -10.74 -13.87
N SER A 183 13.52 -11.45 -13.44
CA SER A 183 12.14 -10.98 -13.59
C SER A 183 11.24 -11.36 -12.41
N LYS A 184 10.44 -10.40 -11.95
CA LYS A 184 9.48 -10.53 -10.85
C LYS A 184 8.06 -10.36 -11.40
N VAL A 185 7.43 -11.47 -11.76
CA VAL A 185 6.12 -11.48 -12.43
C VAL A 185 4.97 -11.26 -11.44
N ARG A 186 4.01 -10.40 -11.81
CA ARG A 186 2.72 -10.18 -11.14
C ARG A 186 1.59 -10.12 -12.16
N SER A 187 0.37 -10.46 -11.75
CA SER A 187 -0.87 -10.23 -12.50
C SER A 187 -1.46 -8.86 -12.15
N LEU A 188 -1.98 -8.14 -13.14
CA LEU A 188 -2.70 -6.87 -12.95
C LEU A 188 -4.10 -7.05 -12.34
N THR A 189 -4.64 -8.27 -12.34
CA THR A 189 -6.02 -8.58 -11.91
C THR A 189 -6.11 -9.59 -10.79
N LEU A 190 -5.08 -10.42 -10.58
CA LEU A 190 -5.08 -11.51 -9.57
C LEU A 190 -4.17 -11.22 -8.35
N ASP A 191 -3.16 -10.35 -8.48
CA ASP A 191 -2.25 -10.01 -7.38
C ASP A 191 -2.62 -8.67 -6.73
N SER A 192 -2.23 -8.50 -5.47
CA SER A 192 -2.30 -7.20 -4.79
C SER A 192 -1.18 -6.26 -5.25
N TRP A 193 -1.50 -4.98 -5.44
CA TRP A 193 -0.58 -3.95 -5.90
C TRP A 193 -0.35 -2.87 -4.84
N GLU A 194 0.91 -2.66 -4.49
CA GLU A 194 1.33 -1.53 -3.67
C GLU A 194 1.33 -0.23 -4.52
N PRO A 195 0.94 0.93 -3.96
CA PRO A 195 0.93 2.21 -4.68
C PRO A 195 2.27 2.58 -5.33
N GLU A 196 3.38 2.18 -4.70
CA GLU A 196 4.75 2.40 -5.16
C GLU A 196 5.07 1.59 -6.41
N LEU A 197 4.63 0.32 -6.46
CA LEU A 197 4.76 -0.55 -7.64
C LEU A 197 3.88 -0.06 -8.79
N LEU A 198 2.65 0.36 -8.48
CA LEU A 198 1.75 0.96 -9.47
C LEU A 198 2.35 2.24 -10.06
N LYS A 199 2.92 3.12 -9.21
CA LYS A 199 3.62 4.32 -9.69
C LYS A 199 4.79 3.95 -10.60
N LEU A 200 5.65 3.00 -10.20
CA LEU A 200 6.77 2.55 -11.03
C LEU A 200 6.32 2.07 -12.42
N MET A 201 5.22 1.31 -12.50
CA MET A 201 4.66 0.85 -13.79
C MET A 201 4.08 2.00 -14.63
N CYS A 202 3.52 3.05 -14.01
CA CYS A 202 3.03 4.25 -14.69
C CYS A 202 4.15 5.15 -15.24
N GLU A 203 5.32 5.20 -14.58
CA GLU A 203 6.46 6.03 -14.99
C GLU A 203 7.36 5.35 -16.06
N LEU A 204 7.21 4.03 -16.27
CA LEU A 204 8.01 3.23 -17.22
C LEU A 204 7.21 2.86 -18.50
N GLY A 205 6.67 1.65 -18.55
CA GLY A 205 5.93 1.11 -19.69
C GLY A 205 6.80 0.54 -20.83
N ASN A 206 6.17 -0.31 -21.64
CA ASN A 206 6.79 -1.10 -22.70
C ASN A 206 7.55 -0.25 -23.72
N SER A 207 7.01 0.91 -24.14
CA SER A 207 7.73 1.79 -25.08
C SER A 207 9.05 2.31 -24.50
N THR A 208 9.06 2.68 -23.22
CA THR A 208 10.25 3.19 -22.51
C THR A 208 11.31 2.11 -22.37
N VAL A 209 10.89 0.89 -21.99
CA VAL A 209 11.80 -0.23 -21.75
C VAL A 209 12.33 -0.82 -23.05
N ASN A 210 11.48 -0.98 -24.08
CA ASN A 210 11.90 -1.52 -25.38
C ASN A 210 12.88 -0.57 -26.10
N ARG A 211 12.77 0.76 -25.93
CA ARG A 211 13.78 1.71 -26.42
C ARG A 211 15.19 1.48 -25.83
N ILE A 212 15.31 0.76 -24.72
CA ILE A 212 16.58 0.36 -24.10
C ILE A 212 16.94 -1.07 -24.49
N TYR A 213 16.01 -2.01 -24.28
CA TYR A 213 16.22 -3.46 -24.41
C TYR A 213 16.10 -4.01 -25.83
N GLU A 214 15.62 -3.20 -26.78
CA GLU A 214 15.48 -3.52 -28.21
C GLU A 214 16.19 -2.47 -29.09
N ALA A 215 17.06 -1.64 -28.50
CA ALA A 215 17.71 -0.49 -29.12
C ALA A 215 18.55 -0.80 -30.37
N GLN A 216 19.02 -2.04 -30.50
CA GLN A 216 19.81 -2.55 -31.64
C GLN A 216 19.14 -3.76 -32.30
N CYS A 217 17.80 -3.86 -32.23
CA CYS A 217 17.01 -4.96 -32.81
C CYS A 217 17.12 -5.06 -34.35
N GLU A 218 17.52 -4.00 -35.04
CA GLU A 218 17.53 -3.92 -36.51
C GLU A 218 18.68 -4.70 -37.19
N GLY A 219 19.50 -5.41 -36.41
CA GLY A 219 20.59 -6.25 -36.92
C GLY A 219 20.13 -7.56 -37.58
N PRO A 220 20.89 -8.11 -38.55
CA PRO A 220 20.56 -9.37 -39.20
C PRO A 220 20.47 -10.52 -38.18
N GLY A 221 19.39 -11.30 -38.27
CA GLY A 221 19.17 -12.50 -37.45
C GLY A 221 18.41 -12.31 -36.14
N SER A 222 18.00 -11.08 -35.77
CA SER A 222 17.31 -10.81 -34.49
C SER A 222 15.93 -10.17 -34.69
N LYS A 223 14.96 -10.94 -35.20
CA LYS A 223 13.57 -10.48 -35.35
C LYS A 223 12.77 -10.73 -34.07
N LYS A 224 12.07 -9.69 -33.61
CA LYS A 224 11.10 -9.79 -32.52
C LYS A 224 9.97 -10.78 -32.87
N PRO A 225 9.60 -11.72 -32.00
CA PRO A 225 8.51 -12.66 -32.23
C PRO A 225 7.15 -11.93 -32.23
N THR A 226 6.16 -12.55 -32.85
CA THR A 226 4.78 -12.06 -32.88
C THR A 226 3.91 -12.83 -31.89
N ALA A 227 2.64 -12.42 -31.76
CA ALA A 227 1.66 -13.15 -30.96
C ALA A 227 1.50 -14.61 -31.41
N SER A 228 1.63 -14.89 -32.71
CA SER A 228 1.53 -16.23 -33.32
C SER A 228 2.84 -17.01 -33.37
N SER A 229 4.00 -16.41 -33.04
CA SER A 229 5.26 -17.14 -33.00
C SER A 229 5.23 -18.32 -32.01
N PRO A 230 5.89 -19.45 -32.31
CA PRO A 230 6.11 -20.53 -31.36
C PRO A 230 6.65 -20.07 -30.01
N ARG A 231 6.34 -20.82 -28.96
CA ARG A 231 6.82 -20.55 -27.59
C ARG A 231 8.35 -20.56 -27.52
N GLN A 232 9.01 -21.42 -28.28
CA GLN A 232 10.47 -21.55 -28.38
C GLN A 232 11.11 -20.26 -28.87
N ASP A 233 10.57 -19.65 -29.92
CA ASP A 233 11.06 -18.38 -30.48
C ASP A 233 10.89 -17.23 -29.47
N LYS A 234 9.73 -17.19 -28.79
CA LYS A 234 9.45 -16.25 -27.70
C LYS A 234 10.43 -16.44 -26.54
N GLU A 235 10.79 -17.69 -26.20
CA GLU A 235 11.73 -18.00 -25.13
C GLU A 235 13.17 -17.60 -25.48
N ALA A 236 13.63 -17.91 -26.70
CA ALA A 236 14.93 -17.47 -27.20
C ALA A 236 15.04 -15.93 -27.20
N TRP A 237 14.02 -15.25 -27.72
CA TRP A 237 13.94 -13.79 -27.71
C TRP A 237 14.00 -13.18 -26.31
N ILE A 238 13.21 -13.71 -25.36
CA ILE A 238 13.15 -13.22 -23.98
C ILE A 238 14.49 -13.42 -23.25
N LYS A 239 15.20 -14.53 -23.52
CA LYS A 239 16.56 -14.78 -23.02
C LYS A 239 17.57 -13.78 -23.61
N ASP A 240 17.63 -13.67 -24.93
CA ASP A 240 18.52 -12.71 -25.63
C ASP A 240 18.28 -11.26 -25.17
N LYS A 241 17.02 -10.89 -24.94
CA LYS A 241 16.60 -9.55 -24.51
C LYS A 241 17.01 -9.25 -23.07
N TYR A 242 16.62 -10.08 -22.10
CA TYR A 242 16.75 -9.71 -20.67
C TYR A 242 17.93 -10.35 -19.93
N VAL A 243 18.40 -11.52 -20.36
CA VAL A 243 19.55 -12.21 -19.77
C VAL A 243 20.83 -11.73 -20.46
N GLU A 244 20.95 -11.99 -21.76
CA GLU A 244 22.14 -11.65 -22.56
C GLU A 244 22.25 -10.16 -22.91
N LYS A 245 21.12 -9.43 -22.85
CA LYS A 245 21.01 -7.99 -23.17
C LYS A 245 21.54 -7.65 -24.57
N LYS A 246 21.34 -8.59 -25.50
CA LYS A 246 21.95 -8.64 -26.84
C LYS A 246 21.67 -7.40 -27.70
N PHE A 247 20.53 -6.75 -27.49
CA PHE A 247 20.08 -5.59 -28.26
C PHE A 247 20.25 -4.25 -27.50
N VAL A 248 20.84 -4.25 -26.30
CA VAL A 248 21.10 -3.02 -25.54
C VAL A 248 22.33 -2.32 -26.11
N ARG A 249 22.19 -1.04 -26.46
CA ARG A 249 23.32 -0.24 -26.97
C ARG A 249 24.47 -0.23 -25.95
N ARG A 250 25.59 -0.86 -26.31
CA ARG A 250 26.83 -0.75 -25.51
C ARG A 250 27.24 0.73 -25.42
N PRO A 251 27.62 1.25 -24.24
CA PRO A 251 28.24 2.56 -24.17
C PRO A 251 29.56 2.52 -24.97
N PRO A 252 29.98 3.64 -25.59
CA PRO A 252 31.33 3.71 -26.14
C PRO A 252 32.32 3.38 -25.02
N SER A 253 33.27 2.49 -25.32
CA SER A 253 34.29 2.08 -24.35
C SER A 253 35.07 3.30 -23.88
N ALA A 254 34.81 3.75 -22.66
CA ALA A 254 35.69 4.70 -22.01
C ALA A 254 37.09 4.05 -21.94
N PRO A 255 38.18 4.78 -22.24
CA PRO A 255 39.52 4.28 -21.94
C PRO A 255 39.56 3.90 -20.46
N ALA A 256 40.25 2.82 -20.12
CA ALA A 256 40.21 2.22 -18.79
C ALA A 256 40.55 3.25 -17.70
N ARG A 257 39.51 3.81 -17.06
CA ARG A 257 39.67 4.68 -15.90
C ARG A 257 39.72 3.81 -14.65
N GLU A 258 40.62 4.18 -13.76
CA GLU A 258 41.03 3.42 -12.59
C GLU A 258 39.86 3.11 -11.63
N ALA A 259 40.14 2.16 -10.72
CA ALA A 259 39.30 1.55 -9.69
C ALA A 259 37.94 2.22 -9.36
N PRO A 260 36.86 1.43 -9.16
CA PRO A 260 35.51 1.94 -8.99
C PRO A 260 35.41 2.95 -7.84
N GLN A 261 35.21 4.21 -8.21
CA GLN A 261 35.22 5.32 -7.27
C GLN A 261 34.07 5.16 -6.27
N ARG A 262 34.45 4.86 -5.02
CA ARG A 262 33.54 4.42 -3.95
C ARG A 262 32.44 5.45 -3.73
N TRP A 263 31.21 5.11 -4.12
CA TRP A 263 30.02 5.98 -4.00
C TRP A 263 29.83 6.45 -2.55
N ARG A 264 30.27 7.69 -2.25
CA ARG A 264 29.92 8.35 -0.99
C ARG A 264 28.56 9.01 -1.16
N VAL A 265 27.57 8.51 -0.44
CA VAL A 265 26.30 9.21 -0.26
C VAL A 265 26.57 10.53 0.42
N GLN A 266 26.49 11.64 -0.31
CA GLN A 266 26.42 12.97 0.30
C GLN A 266 25.12 13.05 1.09
N LYS A 267 25.23 13.12 2.43
CA LYS A 267 24.08 13.46 3.27
C LYS A 267 23.68 14.90 2.94
N CYS A 268 22.50 15.10 2.38
CA CYS A 268 21.91 16.43 2.23
C CYS A 268 21.90 17.10 3.61
N GLN A 269 22.66 18.19 3.76
CA GLN A 269 22.58 19.01 4.96
C GLN A 269 21.20 19.66 4.99
N ARG A 270 20.41 19.35 6.02
CA ARG A 270 19.16 20.07 6.28
C ARG A 270 19.53 21.47 6.72
N HIS A 271 19.14 22.48 5.95
CA HIS A 271 19.11 23.85 6.42
C HIS A 271 18.09 23.95 7.56
N HIS A 272 18.59 23.95 8.79
CA HIS A 272 17.77 24.13 10.00
C HIS A 272 17.45 25.62 10.18
N SER A 273 16.55 26.14 9.33
CA SER A 273 15.96 27.47 9.48
C SER A 273 14.91 27.45 10.60
N SER A 274 15.34 27.67 11.84
CA SER A 274 14.44 27.95 12.96
C SER A 274 15.08 28.99 13.88
N PRO A 275 14.40 30.12 14.17
CA PRO A 275 14.98 31.21 14.94
C PRO A 275 15.20 30.80 16.40
N ARG A 276 16.41 31.04 16.91
CA ARG A 276 16.85 30.60 18.23
C ARG A 276 16.41 31.59 19.31
N ALA A 277 15.51 31.18 20.20
CA ALA A 277 15.26 31.91 21.45
C ALA A 277 16.49 31.84 22.39
N PRO A 278 16.84 32.93 23.10
CA PRO A 278 18.00 32.94 23.99
C PRO A 278 17.73 32.25 25.33
N ALA A 279 18.69 31.44 25.80
CA ALA A 279 18.65 30.80 27.11
C ALA A 279 19.36 31.66 28.18
N PRO A 280 18.94 31.61 29.46
CA PRO A 280 19.53 32.42 30.53
C PRO A 280 20.95 31.97 30.91
N ARG A 281 21.81 32.93 31.28
CA ARG A 281 23.19 32.69 31.68
C ARG A 281 23.26 32.12 33.11
N ARG A 282 24.05 31.06 33.30
CA ARG A 282 24.45 30.56 34.63
C ARG A 282 25.90 30.96 34.88
N SER A 283 26.14 31.84 35.85
CA SER A 283 27.50 32.25 36.26
C SER A 283 28.19 31.13 37.05
N LYS A 284 29.50 30.98 36.84
CA LYS A 284 30.36 30.14 37.68
C LYS A 284 30.80 30.95 38.90
N VAL A 285 30.67 30.38 40.09
CA VAL A 285 31.48 30.77 41.26
C VAL A 285 32.17 29.50 41.77
N ARG A 286 33.46 29.65 42.07
CA ARG A 286 34.37 28.60 42.55
C ARG A 286 34.71 28.91 44.01
N MET A 287 34.62 27.93 44.90
CA MET A 287 35.52 27.76 46.04
C MET A 287 35.62 26.26 46.39
N GLU A 288 36.74 25.89 46.98
CA GLU A 288 37.10 24.51 47.40
C GLU A 288 37.12 24.43 48.96
N PRO A 289 37.60 23.38 49.66
CA PRO A 289 36.78 22.76 50.71
C PRO A 289 37.39 22.82 52.12
N VAL A 290 36.56 22.72 53.17
CA VAL A 290 37.01 22.45 54.54
C VAL A 290 36.05 21.49 55.27
N LEU A 291 36.65 20.66 56.14
CA LEU A 291 36.07 19.53 56.89
C LEU A 291 35.01 19.94 57.94
N PRO A 292 34.11 19.02 58.34
CA PRO A 292 33.21 19.22 59.48
C PRO A 292 33.95 19.05 60.82
N SER A 293 33.81 20.04 61.72
CA SER A 293 34.23 19.94 63.13
C SER A 293 33.07 19.48 64.03
N VAL A 294 33.41 18.97 65.23
CA VAL A 294 32.53 18.21 66.14
C VAL A 294 31.96 19.04 67.32
N ALA A 295 31.00 18.42 68.06
CA ALA A 295 30.30 18.93 69.27
C ALA A 295 29.25 20.04 68.99
N ALA A 296 28.20 20.35 69.78
CA ALA A 296 27.61 19.90 71.07
C ALA A 296 26.18 20.53 71.20
N LEU A 297 25.22 20.20 72.09
CA LEU A 297 24.96 19.11 73.06
C LEU A 297 23.45 19.16 73.50
N CYS A 298 22.76 18.01 73.62
CA CYS A 298 21.49 17.79 74.38
C CYS A 298 20.20 18.55 73.92
N SER A 299 18.96 18.12 74.21
CA SER A 299 18.44 17.29 75.32
C SER A 299 17.12 16.55 75.01
N GLY A 300 16.93 15.36 75.61
CA GLY A 300 15.63 14.77 76.00
C GLY A 300 14.67 14.25 74.90
N GLY A 301 14.05 13.07 75.01
CA GLY A 301 14.20 12.01 76.02
C GLY A 301 13.11 10.93 75.92
N ARG A 302 13.36 9.77 76.56
CA ARG A 302 12.44 8.65 76.85
C ARG A 302 11.92 7.81 75.66
N GLY A 303 12.37 6.55 75.59
CA GLY A 303 11.62 5.41 75.04
C GLY A 303 10.70 4.80 76.12
N PRO A 304 10.47 3.46 76.19
CA PRO A 304 11.15 2.38 75.46
C PRO A 304 10.22 1.24 74.95
N ALA A 305 10.86 0.20 74.37
CA ALA A 305 10.41 -1.20 74.28
C ALA A 305 9.16 -1.54 73.42
N GLY A 306 9.13 -2.66 72.68
CA GLY A 306 10.19 -3.67 72.49
C GLY A 306 9.84 -4.66 71.38
N ALA A 307 10.86 -5.34 70.85
CA ALA A 307 10.67 -6.55 70.04
C ALA A 307 10.38 -7.76 70.95
N PRO A 308 9.93 -8.88 70.38
CA PRO A 308 10.95 -9.90 70.08
C PRO A 308 10.80 -10.56 68.70
N GLN A 309 11.91 -11.13 68.22
CA GLN A 309 11.90 -12.19 67.21
C GLN A 309 11.50 -13.53 67.85
N LEU A 310 11.08 -14.51 67.04
CA LEU A 310 11.41 -15.96 67.09
C LEU A 310 10.75 -16.63 65.87
N THR A 311 11.50 -17.03 64.83
CA THR A 311 11.98 -18.40 64.53
C THR A 311 10.91 -19.47 64.24
N GLY A 312 11.10 -20.22 63.14
CA GLY A 312 10.37 -21.44 62.77
C GLY A 312 10.39 -21.62 61.24
N LEU A 313 11.34 -22.34 60.62
CA LEU A 313 11.47 -23.81 60.52
C LEU A 313 10.19 -24.54 60.08
N GLY A 314 10.25 -25.20 58.92
CA GLY A 314 9.20 -26.11 58.44
C GLY A 314 9.33 -26.43 56.94
N ARG A 315 9.93 -27.58 56.61
CA ARG A 315 9.77 -28.21 55.28
C ARG A 315 8.47 -29.03 55.29
N GLY A 316 7.83 -29.15 54.12
CA GLY A 316 6.65 -29.98 53.87
C GLY A 316 6.12 -29.70 52.48
#